data_AF-A0A924IBR5-F1
#
_entry.id   AF-A0A924IBR5-F1
#
_cell.length_a   1.000
_cell.length_b   1.000
_cell.length_c   1.000
_cell.angle_alpha   90.00
_cell.angle_beta   90.00
_cell.angle_gamma   90.00
#
_symmetry.space_group_name_H-M   'P 1'
#
loop_
_entity.id
_entity.type
_entity.pdbx_description
1 polymer ?
#
loop_
_entity_poly.entity_id
_entity_poly.type
_entity_poly.pdbx_seq_one_letter_code
_entity_poly.pdbx_strand_id
1 'polypeptide(L)' 'MFAQPIAQKLNIKIRQVQIVLQLIKEGSSIPFIARYRKDMTGALDEVQ' A
#
# COMPACT_ATOMS: atom_id res chain seq x y z
N MET A 1 11.43 -1.04 -8.94
CA MET A 1 11.64 0.32 -9.50
C MET A 1 10.38 1.20 -9.46
N PHE A 2 9.17 0.66 -9.28
CA PHE A 2 7.92 1.45 -9.34
C PHE A 2 7.51 2.17 -8.04
N ALA A 3 8.08 1.82 -6.87
CA ALA A 3 7.59 2.35 -5.61
C ALA A 3 7.73 3.87 -5.46
N GLN A 4 8.85 4.44 -5.94
CA GLN A 4 9.12 5.88 -5.86
C GLN A 4 8.19 6.73 -6.75
N PRO A 5 8.00 6.44 -8.04
CA PRO A 5 7.06 7.20 -8.86
C PRO A 5 5.59 7.03 -8.42
N ILE A 6 5.20 5.86 -7.89
CA ILE A 6 3.85 5.65 -7.34
C ILE A 6 3.65 6.53 -6.09
N ALA A 7 4.61 6.52 -5.16
CA ALA A 7 4.56 7.32 -3.95
C ALA A 7 4.42 8.82 -4.24
N GLN A 8 5.16 9.32 -5.24
CA GLN A 8 5.06 10.71 -5.68
C GLN A 8 3.71 11.05 -6.30
N LYS A 9 3.20 10.20 -7.20
CA LYS A 9 1.90 10.43 -7.87
C LYS A 9 0.72 10.45 -6.89
N LEU A 10 0.77 9.61 -5.86
CA LEU A 10 -0.29 9.48 -4.86
C LEU A 10 -0.07 10.36 -3.62
N ASN A 11 1.05 11.09 -3.57
CA ASN A 11 1.46 11.90 -2.42
C ASN A 11 1.48 11.11 -1.09
N ILE A 12 2.02 9.90 -1.12
CA ILE A 12 2.16 9.01 0.04
C ILE A 12 3.64 8.68 0.29
N LYS A 13 3.94 8.10 1.45
CA LYS A 13 5.32 7.69 1.77
C LYS A 13 5.69 6.47 0.94
N ILE A 14 6.92 6.45 0.42
CA ILE A 14 7.46 5.28 -0.32
C ILE A 14 7.36 3.97 0.48
N ARG A 15 7.47 4.06 1.81
CA ARG A 15 7.31 2.93 2.73
C ARG A 15 5.90 2.33 2.67
N GLN A 16 4.86 3.15 2.50
CA GLN A 16 3.48 2.65 2.39
C GLN A 16 3.31 1.81 1.12
N VAL A 17 3.86 2.27 -0.01
CA VAL A 17 3.89 1.51 -1.27
C VAL A 17 4.63 0.18 -1.10
N GLN A 18 5.79 0.20 -0.43
CA GLN A 18 6.57 -1.02 -0.17
C GLN A 18 5.80 -2.03 0.69
N ILE A 19 5.10 -1.57 1.72
CA ILE A 19 4.29 -2.43 2.60
C ILE A 19 3.13 -3.05 1.81
N VAL A 20 2.42 -2.25 1.01
CA VAL A 20 1.32 -2.78 0.16
C VAL A 20 1.85 -3.81 -0.83
N LEU A 21 2.96 -3.53 -1.52
CA LEU A 21 3.58 -4.49 -2.44
C LEU A 21 4.01 -5.79 -1.74
N GLN A 22 4.50 -5.70 -0.52
CA GLN A 22 4.84 -6.87 0.28
C GLN A 22 3.60 -7.69 0.63
N LEU A 23 2.53 -7.06 1.13
CA LEU A 23 1.29 -7.75 1.49
C LEU A 23 0.64 -8.45 0.29
N ILE A 24 0.68 -7.82 -0.90
CA ILE A 24 0.22 -8.43 -2.14
C ILE A 24 1.09 -9.66 -2.50
N LYS A 25 2.41 -9.55 -2.36
CA LYS A 25 3.33 -10.67 -2.60
C LYS A 25 3.08 -11.84 -1.64
N GLU A 26 2.63 -11.55 -0.42
CA GLU A 26 2.22 -12.54 0.59
C GLU A 26 0.82 -13.12 0.33
N GLY A 27 0.12 -12.70 -0.74
CA GLY A 27 -1.18 -13.22 -1.15
C GLY A 27 -2.39 -12.45 -0.61
N SER A 28 -2.19 -11.28 0.00
CA SER A 28 -3.30 -10.43 0.45
C SER A 28 -3.98 -9.74 -0.74
N SER A 29 -5.31 -9.67 -0.70
CA SER A 29 -6.10 -8.92 -1.70
C SER A 29 -6.26 -7.44 -1.33
N ILE A 30 -6.54 -6.58 -2.31
CA ILE A 30 -6.76 -5.13 -2.07
C ILE A 30 -7.87 -4.88 -1.02
N PRO A 31 -9.08 -5.49 -1.11
CA PRO A 31 -10.11 -5.29 -0.10
C PRO A 31 -9.69 -5.75 1.29
N PHE A 32 -8.89 -6.81 1.38
CA PHE A 32 -8.38 -7.31 2.65
C PHE A 32 -7.37 -6.34 3.27
N ILE A 33 -6.43 -5.82 2.48
CA ILE A 33 -5.42 -4.86 2.93
C ILE A 33 -6.11 -3.58 3.42
N ALA A 34 -7.01 -3.02 2.62
CA ALA A 34 -7.73 -1.78 2.93
C ALA A 34 -8.60 -1.92 4.20
N ARG A 35 -9.12 -3.12 4.50
CA ARG A 35 -9.99 -3.35 5.67
C ARG A 35 -9.25 -3.77 6.93
N TYR A 36 -8.21 -4.60 6.81
CA TYR A 36 -7.59 -5.30 7.95
C TYR A 36 -6.13 -4.92 8.20
N ARG A 37 -5.48 -4.17 7.30
CA ARG A 37 -4.05 -3.80 7.40
C ARG A 37 -3.81 -2.29 7.41
N LYS A 38 -4.83 -1.48 7.72
CA LYS A 38 -4.74 -0.01 7.76
C LYS A 38 -3.57 0.49 8.60
N ASP A 39 -3.37 -0.03 9.80
CA ASP A 39 -2.27 0.45 10.67
C ASP A 39 -0.90 0.18 10.06
N MET A 40 -0.76 -0.94 9.32
CA MET A 40 0.49 -1.29 8.64
C MET A 40 0.72 -0.41 7.41
N THR A 41 -0.33 -0.06 6.67
CA THR A 41 -0.23 0.79 5.47
C THR A 41 -0.21 2.28 5.79
N GLY A 42 -0.42 2.70 7.04
CA GLY A 42 -0.57 4.12 7.40
C GLY A 42 -1.93 4.67 6.98
N ALA A 43 -2.97 3.87 7.17
CA ALA A 43 -4.38 4.12 6.89
C ALA A 43 -4.75 4.31 5.41
N LEU A 44 -4.01 3.68 4.48
CA LEU A 44 -4.43 3.64 3.07
C LEU A 44 -5.78 2.92 2.92
N ASP A 45 -6.60 3.41 1.99
CA ASP A 45 -7.87 2.83 1.61
C ASP A 45 -7.79 2.08 0.27
N GLU A 46 -8.93 1.79 -0.35
CA GLU A 46 -9.02 1.02 -1.59
C GLU A 46 -8.78 1.87 -2.86
N VAL A 47 -8.78 3.20 -2.73
CA VAL A 47 -8.59 4.14 -3.84
C VAL A 47 -7.10 4.49 -4.01
N GLN A 48 -6.36 4.50 -2.90
CA GLN A 48 -4.92 4.81 -2.85
C GLN A 48 -4.04 3.57 -3.11
#